data_AF-A0A382ZSK0-F1
#
_entry.id   AF-A0A382ZSK0-F1
#
_cell.length_a   1.000
_cell.length_b   1.000
_cell.length_c   1.000
_cell.angle_alpha   90.00
_cell.angle_beta   90.00
_cell.angle_gamma   90.00
#
_symmetry.space_group_name_H-M   'P 1'
#
loop_
_entity.id
_entity.type
_entity.pdbx_description
1 polymer ?
#
loop_
_entity_poly.entity_id
_entity_poly.type
_entity_poly.pdbx_seq_one_letter_code
_entity_poly.pdbx_strand_id
1 'polypeptide(L)'
;MTLLQLLALQPRKMSQAVGWLIGYCHFLARSQACRVTQANIGLCFGHLSAQGQKKLVLSSLISTGKTLMETPATWLADSKHLLKWISEIEGEDLLKAALRDS
;
A
#
# COMPACT_ATOMS: atom_id res chain seq x y z
N MET A 1 -4.09 11.00 21.35
CA MET A 1 -3.60 10.09 20.29
C MET A 1 -4.26 8.72 20.40
N THR A 2 -5.59 8.61 20.27
CA THR A 2 -6.33 7.36 20.52
C THR A 2 -6.64 6.57 19.24
N LEU A 3 -6.93 7.26 18.14
CA LEU A 3 -7.32 6.61 16.88
C LEU A 3 -6.19 5.77 16.27
N LEU A 4 -4.97 6.30 16.20
CA LEU A 4 -3.83 5.56 15.62
C LEU A 4 -3.48 4.31 16.44
N GLN A 5 -3.59 4.39 17.77
CA GLN A 5 -3.38 3.23 18.64
C GLN A 5 -4.44 2.15 18.41
N LEU A 6 -5.71 2.55 18.26
CA LEU A 6 -6.78 1.61 17.93
C LEU A 6 -6.55 0.93 16.59
N LEU A 7 -6.16 1.68 15.55
CA LEU A 7 -5.86 1.13 14.23
C LEU A 7 -4.62 0.23 14.24
N ALA A 8 -3.62 0.54 15.07
CA ALA A 8 -2.40 -0.25 15.19
C ALA A 8 -2.62 -1.62 15.85
N LEU A 9 -3.64 -1.77 16.69
CA LEU A 9 -3.94 -3.02 17.40
C LEU A 9 -4.77 -4.01 16.57
N GLN A 10 -5.29 -3.60 15.41
CA GLN A 10 -6.19 -4.43 14.62
C GLN A 10 -5.43 -5.52 13.83
N PRO A 11 -5.99 -6.73 13.69
CA PRO A 11 -5.41 -7.75 12.82
C PRO A 11 -5.24 -7.24 11.39
N ARG A 12 -4.08 -7.49 10.78
CA ARG A 12 -3.72 -7.04 9.42
C ARG A 12 -4.82 -7.30 8.39
N LYS A 13 -5.46 -8.48 8.43
CA LYS A 13 -6.55 -8.84 7.49
C LYS A 13 -7.73 -7.88 7.56
N MET A 14 -8.06 -7.39 8.75
CA MET A 14 -9.16 -6.44 8.93
C MET A 14 -8.77 -5.06 8.40
N SER A 15 -7.56 -4.59 8.72
CA SER A 15 -7.01 -3.35 8.15
C SER A 15 -7.00 -3.39 6.62
N GLN A 16 -6.62 -4.54 6.03
CA GLN A 16 -6.62 -4.73 4.59
C GLN A 16 -8.03 -4.77 3.98
N ALA A 17 -9.02 -5.31 4.68
CA ALA A 17 -10.41 -5.31 4.22
C ALA A 17 -10.99 -3.89 4.22
N VAL A 18 -10.76 -3.13 5.29
CA VAL A 18 -11.17 -1.72 5.36
C VAL A 18 -10.44 -0.89 4.31
N GLY A 19 -9.13 -1.09 4.15
CA GLY A 19 -8.34 -0.42 3.12
C GLY A 19 -8.79 -0.75 1.69
N TRP A 20 -9.18 -1.99 1.43
CA TRP A 20 -9.80 -2.39 0.16
C TRP A 20 -11.10 -1.61 -0.09
N LEU A 21 -11.96 -1.52 0.91
CA LEU A 21 -13.23 -0.79 0.81
C LEU A 21 -12.98 0.69 0.53
N ILE A 22 -12.04 1.33 1.23
CA ILE A 22 -11.65 2.72 1.01
C ILE A 22 -11.21 2.92 -0.45
N GLY A 23 -10.30 2.08 -0.95
CA GLY A 23 -9.83 2.17 -2.33
C GLY A 23 -10.94 1.97 -3.37
N TYR A 24 -11.84 1.02 -3.13
CA TYR A 24 -13.00 0.77 -3.98
C TYR A 24 -13.99 1.95 -3.99
N CYS A 25 -14.25 2.55 -2.82
CA CYS A 25 -15.07 3.76 -2.71
C CYS A 25 -14.45 4.93 -3.48
N HIS A 26 -13.13 5.14 -3.36
CA HIS A 26 -12.41 6.17 -4.14
C HIS A 26 -12.54 5.97 -5.65
N PHE A 27 -12.57 4.73 -6.10
CA PHE A 27 -12.77 4.37 -7.51
C PHE A 27 -14.20 4.70 -7.96
N LEU A 28 -15.22 4.25 -7.22
CA LEU A 28 -16.63 4.51 -7.54
C LEU A 28 -16.98 6.00 -7.51
N ALA A 29 -16.49 6.73 -6.51
CA ALA A 29 -16.72 8.16 -6.35
C ALA A 29 -15.95 9.02 -7.39
N ARG A 30 -15.09 8.40 -8.23
CA ARG A 30 -14.20 9.11 -9.19
C ARG A 30 -13.45 10.27 -8.52
N SER A 31 -13.00 10.02 -7.30
CA SER A 31 -12.31 10.97 -6.43
C SER A 31 -11.10 11.63 -7.10
N GLN A 32 -10.57 12.69 -6.51
CA GLN A 32 -9.33 13.32 -7.01
C GLN A 32 -8.17 12.31 -7.07
N ALA A 33 -8.03 11.45 -6.05
CA ALA A 33 -7.05 10.37 -6.06
C ALA A 33 -7.22 9.47 -7.28
N CYS A 34 -8.46 9.05 -7.61
CA CYS A 34 -8.74 8.25 -8.80
C CYS A 34 -8.33 8.96 -10.10
N ARG A 35 -8.62 10.26 -10.23
CA ARG A 35 -8.24 11.04 -11.42
C ARG A 35 -6.72 11.18 -11.58
N VAL A 36 -5.99 11.43 -10.50
CA VAL A 36 -4.53 11.50 -10.51
C VAL A 36 -3.92 10.15 -10.85
N THR A 37 -4.41 9.07 -10.22
CA THR A 37 -3.97 7.71 -10.52
C THR A 37 -4.24 7.34 -11.98
N GLN A 38 -5.38 7.73 -12.56
CA GLN A 38 -5.68 7.55 -13.98
C GLN A 38 -4.70 8.29 -14.88
N ALA A 39 -4.39 9.56 -14.59
CA ALA A 39 -3.41 10.33 -15.34
C ALA A 39 -2.02 9.69 -15.29
N ASN A 40 -1.55 9.32 -14.09
CA ASN A 40 -0.25 8.68 -13.90
C ASN A 40 -0.17 7.35 -14.65
N ILE A 41 -1.22 6.52 -14.59
CA ILE A 41 -1.25 5.25 -15.31
C ILE A 41 -1.33 5.45 -16.82
N GLY A 42 -2.06 6.45 -17.29
CA GLY A 42 -2.09 6.79 -18.72
C GLY A 42 -0.72 7.19 -19.25
N LEU A 43 0.06 7.93 -18.46
CA LEU A 43 1.42 8.35 -18.82
C LEU A 43 2.44 7.21 -18.71
N CYS A 44 2.50 6.52 -17.58
CA CYS A 44 3.52 5.50 -17.32
C CYS A 44 3.23 4.15 -17.98
N PHE A 45 1.95 3.83 -18.20
CA PHE A 45 1.49 2.54 -18.73
C PHE A 45 0.62 2.71 -19.98
N GLY A 46 1.00 3.65 -20.86
CA GLY A 46 0.31 3.91 -22.13
C GLY A 46 0.25 2.71 -23.08
N HIS A 47 1.14 1.72 -22.91
CA HIS A 47 1.16 0.48 -23.69
C HIS A 47 0.05 -0.53 -23.30
N LEU A 48 -0.62 -0.33 -22.15
CA LEU A 48 -1.71 -1.20 -21.71
C LEU A 48 -3.02 -0.83 -22.41
N SER A 49 -3.89 -1.82 -22.61
CA SER A 49 -5.26 -1.57 -23.07
C SER A 49 -6.04 -0.72 -22.07
N ALA A 50 -7.10 -0.05 -22.52
CA ALA A 50 -7.96 0.76 -21.65
C ALA A 50 -8.53 -0.05 -20.46
N GLN A 51 -8.87 -1.34 -20.69
CA GLN A 51 -9.32 -2.24 -19.63
C GLN A 51 -8.18 -2.58 -18.66
N GLY A 52 -6.97 -2.81 -19.17
CA GLY A 52 -5.76 -3.03 -18.37
C GLY A 52 -5.45 -1.83 -17.48
N GLN A 53 -5.47 -0.62 -18.03
CA GLN A 53 -5.28 0.62 -17.28
C GLN A 53 -6.36 0.79 -16.20
N LYS A 54 -7.64 0.57 -16.53
CA LYS A 54 -8.74 0.64 -15.55
C LYS A 54 -8.56 -0.35 -14.40
N LYS A 55 -8.13 -1.58 -14.69
CA LYS A 55 -7.83 -2.59 -13.66
C LYS A 55 -6.66 -2.15 -12.79
N LEU A 56 -5.61 -1.58 -13.39
CA LEU A 56 -4.45 -1.09 -12.67
C LEU A 56 -4.78 0.11 -11.78
N VAL A 57 -5.65 1.02 -12.24
CA VAL A 57 -6.17 2.14 -11.43
C VAL A 57 -6.87 1.62 -10.18
N LEU A 58 -7.80 0.67 -10.35
CA LEU A 58 -8.52 0.09 -9.22
C LEU A 58 -7.56 -0.61 -8.24
N SER A 59 -6.63 -1.40 -8.77
CA SER A 59 -5.61 -2.10 -7.97
C SER A 59 -4.75 -1.11 -7.17
N SER A 60 -4.29 -0.03 -7.81
CA SER A 60 -3.49 1.01 -7.17
C SER A 60 -4.26 1.69 -6.02
N LEU A 61 -5.52 2.10 -6.24
CA LEU A 61 -6.33 2.72 -5.19
C LEU A 61 -6.58 1.79 -4.00
N ILE A 62 -6.85 0.51 -4.26
CA ILE A 62 -7.00 -0.52 -3.23
C ILE A 62 -5.69 -0.68 -2.43
N SER A 63 -4.55 -0.77 -3.11
CA SER A 63 -3.25 -0.88 -2.45
C SER A 63 -2.97 0.34 -1.58
N THR A 64 -3.22 1.56 -2.07
CA THR A 64 -3.08 2.79 -1.28
C THR A 64 -3.99 2.79 -0.06
N GLY A 65 -5.25 2.37 -0.19
CA GLY A 65 -6.17 2.25 0.94
C GLY A 65 -5.70 1.23 1.98
N LYS A 66 -5.14 0.09 1.55
CA LYS A 66 -4.53 -0.89 2.46
C LYS A 66 -3.31 -0.30 3.17
N THR A 67 -2.42 0.37 2.44
CA THR A 67 -1.26 1.06 3.03
C THR A 67 -1.71 2.06 4.09
N LEU A 68 -2.71 2.89 3.82
CA LEU A 68 -3.25 3.85 4.79
C LEU A 68 -3.66 3.17 6.10
N MET A 69 -4.28 1.99 6.03
CA MET A 69 -4.74 1.24 7.20
C MET A 69 -3.64 0.41 7.88
N GLU A 70 -2.53 0.10 7.19
CA GLU A 70 -1.36 -0.61 7.73
C GLU A 70 -0.31 0.35 8.35
N THR A 71 -0.28 1.62 7.92
CA THR A 71 0.67 2.63 8.41
C THR A 71 0.67 2.81 9.93
N PRO A 72 -0.48 2.89 10.64
CA PRO A 72 -0.48 3.07 12.10
C PRO A 72 0.24 1.93 12.84
N ALA A 73 0.04 0.68 12.39
CA ALA A 73 0.73 -0.48 12.95
C ALA A 73 2.25 -0.40 12.66
N THR A 74 2.64 0.06 11.47
CA THR A 74 4.05 0.23 11.09
C THR A 74 4.77 1.26 11.97
N TRP A 75 4.07 2.29 12.44
CA TRP A 75 4.66 3.31 13.31
C TRP A 75 4.68 2.96 14.80
N LEU A 76 3.67 2.21 15.27
CA LEU A 76 3.42 2.05 16.71
C LEU A 76 3.69 0.63 17.23
N ALA A 77 3.79 -0.37 16.36
CA ALA A 77 4.06 -1.75 16.79
C ALA A 77 5.56 -1.99 17.04
N ASP A 78 5.86 -2.95 17.91
CA ASP A 78 7.23 -3.42 18.15
C ASP A 78 7.83 -4.06 16.88
N SER A 79 9.13 -3.85 16.66
CA SER A 79 9.84 -4.32 15.47
C SER A 79 9.73 -5.84 15.28
N LYS A 80 9.73 -6.65 16.35
CA LYS A 80 9.61 -8.11 16.23
C LYS A 80 8.25 -8.54 15.70
N HIS A 81 7.20 -7.75 15.97
CA HIS A 81 5.88 -8.01 15.42
C HIS A 81 5.81 -7.65 13.94
N LEU A 82 6.38 -6.51 13.55
CA LEU A 82 6.40 -6.03 12.16
C LEU A 82 7.25 -6.90 11.23
N LEU A 83 8.38 -7.42 11.71
CA LEU A 83 9.23 -8.33 10.92
C LEU A 83 8.47 -9.57 10.45
N LYS A 84 7.43 -10.02 11.17
CA LYS A 84 6.58 -11.14 10.74
C LYS A 84 5.73 -10.83 9.51
N TRP A 85 5.59 -9.55 9.15
CA TRP A 85 4.82 -9.13 7.97
C TRP A 85 5.68 -9.11 6.70
N ILE A 86 7.00 -9.14 6.84
CA ILE A 86 7.97 -9.27 5.74
C ILE A 86 8.01 -10.74 5.33
N SER A 87 7.58 -11.02 4.10
CA SER A 87 7.59 -12.38 3.54
C SER A 87 8.86 -12.70 2.78
N GLU A 88 9.46 -11.71 2.13
CA GLU A 88 10.60 -11.86 1.24
C GLU A 88 11.41 -10.56 1.23
N ILE A 89 12.73 -10.70 1.07
CA ILE A 89 13.67 -9.59 0.98
C ILE A 89 14.53 -9.83 -0.26
N GLU A 90 14.34 -9.01 -1.30
CA GLU A 90 15.16 -9.04 -2.50
C GLU A 90 16.35 -8.09 -2.37
N GLY A 91 17.56 -8.54 -2.72
CA GLY A 91 18.77 -7.70 -2.70
C GLY A 91 19.40 -7.47 -1.32
N GLU A 92 19.09 -8.31 -0.31
CA GLU A 92 19.66 -8.19 1.04
C GLU A 92 21.21 -8.24 1.02
N ASP A 93 21.79 -9.02 0.11
CA ASP A 93 23.24 -9.15 -0.04
C ASP A 93 23.91 -7.84 -0.47
N LEU A 94 23.22 -7.02 -1.27
CA LEU A 94 23.71 -5.70 -1.69
C LEU A 94 23.80 -4.76 -0.49
N LEU A 95 22.77 -4.77 0.37
CA LEU A 95 22.77 -4.00 1.62
C LEU A 95 23.90 -4.45 2.55
N LYS A 96 24.07 -5.78 2.71
CA LYS A 96 25.15 -6.34 3.53
C LYS A 96 26.54 -6.02 2.98
N ALA A 97 26.70 -5.96 1.66
CA ALA A 97 27.96 -5.54 1.03
C ALA A 97 28.28 -4.07 1.35
N ALA A 98 27.32 -3.17 1.15
CA ALA A 98 27.52 -1.74 1.42
C ALA A 98 27.88 -1.46 2.89
N LEU A 99 27.31 -2.21 3.84
CA LEU A 99 27.61 -2.08 5.28
C LEU A 99 29.00 -2.63 5.68
N ARG A 100 29.61 -3.48 4.87
CA ARG A 100 30.99 -3.98 5.11
C ARG A 100 32.05 -3.04 4.56
N ASP A 101 31.69 -2.26 3.54
CA ASP A 101 32.57 -1.30 2.86
C ASP A 101 32.61 0.07 3.58
N SER A 102 31.83 0.24 4.66
CA SER A 102 31.74 1.43 5.52
C SER A 102 32.33 1.17 6.90
#